data_AF-A0A971SXC0-F1
#
_entry.id   AF-A0A971SXC0-F1
#
_cell.length_a   1.000
_cell.length_b   1.000
_cell.length_c   1.000
_cell.angle_alpha   90.00
_cell.angle_beta   90.00
_cell.angle_gamma   90.00
#
_symmetry.space_group_name_H-M   'P 1'
#
loop_
_entity.id
_entity.type
_entity.pdbx_description
1 polymer ?
#
loop_
_entity_poly.entity_id
_entity_poly.type
_entity_poly.pdbx_seq_one_letter_code
_entity_poly.pdbx_strand_id
1 'polypeptide(L)'
;MNEFTSYEFTVSQKYEGKYFWRRVALIAAYVFYVIAAFLIGAFARIVVPLLAFVPLSVWVLVFFTWRYVSVEYEYSIISGILTFTKIYGNRSRKKITEIRLKDASAIAPLDDRLQKSRLEAWGAEHVFSALSSSSAKDAYFITYVNDKNERCAFLFEATEKALKLCKYYNPSTIITTVSR
;
A
#
# COMPACT_ATOMS: atom_id res chain seq x y z
N MET A 1 -29.01 1.28 -15.48
CA MET A 1 -28.16 1.60 -14.31
C MET A 1 -26.77 1.10 -14.68
N ASN A 2 -25.87 2.00 -15.09
CA ASN A 2 -24.72 1.66 -15.95
C ASN A 2 -23.55 1.05 -15.17
N GLU A 3 -23.34 -0.25 -15.33
CA GLU A 3 -22.16 -1.02 -14.85
C GLU A 3 -20.81 -0.52 -15.44
N PHE A 4 -20.83 0.42 -16.39
CA PHE A 4 -19.64 0.96 -17.07
C PHE A 4 -18.98 2.15 -16.36
N THR A 5 -19.49 2.57 -15.20
CA THR A 5 -19.05 3.84 -14.57
C THR A 5 -18.19 3.67 -13.30
N SER A 6 -18.10 2.44 -12.78
CA SER A 6 -17.35 2.13 -11.56
C SER A 6 -16.53 0.86 -11.75
N TYR A 7 -15.22 0.96 -11.58
CA TYR A 7 -14.31 -0.18 -11.55
C TYR A 7 -13.51 -0.17 -10.25
N GLU A 8 -13.67 -1.21 -9.45
CA GLU A 8 -12.94 -1.40 -8.21
C GLU A 8 -11.94 -2.55 -8.41
N PHE A 9 -10.69 -2.31 -8.03
CA PHE A 9 -9.67 -3.35 -8.07
C PHE A 9 -8.83 -3.29 -6.79
N THR A 10 -8.77 -4.41 -6.10
CA THR A 10 -8.03 -4.57 -4.86
C THR A 10 -6.74 -5.31 -5.17
N VAL A 11 -5.60 -4.68 -4.89
CA VAL A 11 -4.29 -5.32 -5.01
C VAL A 11 -3.78 -5.62 -3.61
N SER A 12 -3.80 -6.90 -3.24
CA SER A 12 -3.13 -7.33 -2.02
C SER A 12 -1.61 -7.17 -2.21
N GLN A 13 -0.99 -6.35 -1.37
CA GLN A 13 0.46 -6.19 -1.42
C GLN A 13 1.15 -7.50 -1.04
N LYS A 14 2.02 -8.03 -1.91
CA LYS A 14 2.95 -9.10 -1.54
C LYS A 14 3.97 -8.55 -0.56
N TYR A 15 4.32 -9.37 0.42
CA TYR A 15 5.18 -9.00 1.54
C TYR A 15 6.63 -8.80 1.10
N GLU A 16 6.98 -7.62 0.59
CA GLU A 16 8.35 -7.29 0.21
C GLU A 16 8.97 -6.14 1.01
N GLY A 17 10.26 -6.31 1.33
CA GLY A 17 11.14 -5.29 1.88
C GLY A 17 10.80 -4.81 3.30
N LYS A 18 10.52 -3.51 3.44
CA LYS A 18 10.35 -2.81 4.72
C LYS A 18 9.24 -3.39 5.60
N TYR A 19 8.20 -3.97 5.00
CA TYR A 19 7.09 -4.58 5.74
C TYR A 19 7.44 -5.95 6.30
N PHE A 20 8.29 -6.73 5.63
CA PHE A 20 8.86 -7.96 6.17
C PHE A 20 9.73 -7.65 7.40
N TRP A 21 10.60 -6.65 7.32
CA TRP A 21 11.39 -6.22 8.48
C TRP A 21 10.55 -5.72 9.64
N ARG A 22 9.42 -5.04 9.39
CA ARG A 22 8.47 -4.67 10.46
C ARG A 22 7.80 -5.89 11.10
N ARG A 23 7.48 -6.93 10.34
CA ARG A 23 7.00 -8.24 10.89
C ARG A 23 8.05 -8.86 11.78
N VAL A 24 9.27 -9.00 11.27
CA VAL A 24 10.38 -9.60 11.99
C VAL A 24 10.69 -8.81 13.26
N ALA A 25 10.72 -7.48 13.19
CA ALA A 25 10.94 -6.61 14.34
C ALA A 25 9.83 -6.74 15.39
N LEU A 26 8.56 -6.85 14.99
CA LEU A 26 7.45 -7.05 15.93
C LEU A 26 7.50 -8.42 16.59
N ILE A 27 7.79 -9.48 15.83
CA ILE A 27 7.97 -10.83 16.39
C ILE A 27 9.15 -10.84 17.37
N ALA A 28 10.28 -10.24 17.00
CA ALA A 28 11.44 -10.11 17.88
C ALA A 28 11.10 -9.32 19.15
N ALA A 29 10.29 -8.25 19.04
CA ALA A 29 9.83 -7.48 20.19
C ALA A 29 8.93 -8.30 21.13
N TYR A 30 8.06 -9.19 20.62
CA TYR A 30 7.27 -10.09 21.47
C TYR A 30 8.14 -11.11 22.19
N VAL A 31 9.09 -11.72 21.48
CA VAL A 31 10.03 -12.67 22.09
C VAL A 31 10.85 -11.98 23.17
N PHE A 32 11.36 -10.78 22.89
CA PHE A 32 12.10 -9.97 23.85
C PHE A 32 11.24 -9.59 25.07
N TYR A 33 9.98 -9.20 24.86
CA TYR A 33 9.04 -8.88 25.94
C TYR A 33 8.84 -10.08 26.88
N VAL A 34 8.63 -11.29 26.33
CA VAL A 34 8.45 -12.51 27.14
C VAL A 34 9.72 -12.82 27.94
N ILE A 35 10.89 -12.74 27.32
CA ILE A 35 12.18 -12.97 28.00
C ILE A 35 12.39 -11.95 29.12
N ALA A 36 12.17 -10.67 28.85
CA ALA A 36 12.33 -9.60 29.84
C ALA A 36 11.35 -9.77 31.01
N ALA A 37 10.08 -10.08 30.73
CA ALA A 37 9.07 -10.35 31.76
C ALA A 37 9.48 -11.54 32.64
N PHE A 38 10.05 -12.59 32.05
CA PHE A 38 10.52 -13.75 32.80
C PHE A 38 11.75 -13.43 33.67
N LEU A 39 12.72 -12.68 33.15
CA LEU A 39 13.90 -12.24 33.92
C LEU A 39 13.51 -11.34 35.11
N ILE A 40 12.62 -10.37 34.89
CA ILE A 40 12.10 -9.49 35.94
C ILE A 40 11.31 -10.32 36.97
N GLY A 41 10.46 -11.24 36.50
CA GLY A 41 9.68 -12.12 37.37
C GLY A 41 10.55 -13.02 38.25
N ALA A 42 11.65 -13.55 37.70
CA ALA A 42 12.61 -14.35 38.43
C ALA A 42 13.35 -13.54 39.49
N PHE A 43 13.82 -12.33 39.14
CA PHE A 43 14.48 -11.43 40.08
C PHE A 43 13.57 -10.99 41.23
N ALA A 44 12.31 -10.66 40.92
CA ALA A 44 11.31 -10.23 41.91
C ALA A 44 10.58 -11.40 42.61
N ARG A 45 10.91 -12.66 42.30
CA ARG A 45 10.26 -13.89 42.83
C ARG A 45 8.74 -13.95 42.64
N ILE A 46 8.22 -13.31 41.60
CA ILE A 46 6.78 -13.28 41.25
C ILE A 46 6.49 -14.06 39.96
N VAL A 47 7.29 -15.08 39.66
CA VAL A 47 7.18 -15.87 38.41
C VAL A 47 5.80 -16.52 38.26
N VAL A 48 5.21 -17.02 39.34
CA VAL A 48 3.92 -17.74 39.32
C VAL A 48 2.75 -16.87 38.81
N PRO A 49 2.48 -15.66 39.36
CA PRO A 49 1.44 -14.80 38.80
C PRO A 49 1.78 -14.28 37.39
N LEU A 50 3.06 -14.07 37.06
CA LEU A 50 3.49 -13.69 35.71
C LEU A 50 3.20 -14.77 34.67
N LEU A 51 3.26 -16.04 35.04
CA LEU A 51 3.02 -17.16 34.14
C LEU A 51 1.59 -17.14 33.55
N ALA A 52 0.61 -16.65 34.32
CA ALA A 52 -0.76 -16.48 33.86
C ALA A 52 -0.96 -15.17 33.08
N PHE A 53 -0.25 -14.10 33.46
CA PHE A 53 -0.44 -12.76 32.89
C PHE A 53 0.28 -12.56 31.54
N VAL A 54 1.47 -13.14 31.37
CA VAL A 54 2.29 -12.98 30.16
C VAL A 54 1.62 -13.55 28.91
N PRO A 55 1.05 -14.78 28.90
CA PRO A 55 0.36 -15.30 27.72
C PRO A 55 -0.85 -14.46 27.33
N LEU A 56 -1.60 -13.97 28.32
CA LEU A 56 -2.81 -13.19 28.11
C LEU A 56 -2.49 -11.80 27.54
N SER A 57 -1.46 -11.14 28.08
CA SER A 57 -0.97 -9.85 27.56
C SER A 57 -0.39 -9.99 26.15
N VAL A 58 0.41 -11.03 25.87
CA VAL A 58 0.93 -11.31 24.52
C VAL A 58 -0.20 -11.55 23.52
N TRP A 59 -1.23 -12.31 23.90
CA TRP A 59 -2.38 -12.55 23.03
C TRP A 59 -3.10 -11.24 22.63
N VAL A 60 -3.36 -10.37 23.61
CA VAL A 60 -3.94 -9.04 23.35
C VAL A 60 -3.01 -8.19 22.46
N LEU A 61 -1.71 -8.17 22.76
CA LEU A 61 -0.71 -7.46 21.97
C LEU A 61 -0.71 -7.91 20.51
N VAL A 62 -0.65 -9.23 20.26
CA VAL A 62 -0.68 -9.79 18.91
C VAL A 62 -1.97 -9.40 18.19
N PHE A 63 -3.13 -9.53 18.82
CA PHE A 63 -4.41 -9.19 18.20
C PHE A 63 -4.47 -7.74 17.70
N PHE A 64 -4.01 -6.78 18.51
CA PHE A 64 -4.04 -5.36 18.13
C PHE A 64 -2.97 -5.00 17.10
N THR A 65 -1.77 -5.53 17.26
CA THR A 65 -0.61 -5.15 16.44
C THR A 65 -0.63 -5.81 15.06
N TRP A 66 -1.10 -7.05 14.95
CA TRP A 66 -1.09 -7.80 13.68
C TRP A 66 -1.91 -7.12 12.59
N ARG A 67 -2.95 -6.37 12.97
CA ARG A 67 -3.76 -5.55 12.06
C ARG A 67 -2.93 -4.52 11.28
N TYR A 68 -1.90 -3.94 11.88
CA TYR A 68 -1.07 -2.91 11.24
C TYR A 68 -0.05 -3.48 10.25
N VAL A 69 0.06 -4.79 10.23
CA VAL A 69 1.09 -5.54 9.52
C VAL A 69 0.53 -6.27 8.30
N SER A 70 -0.79 -6.39 8.22
CA SER A 70 -1.53 -6.80 7.03
C SER A 70 -2.08 -5.54 6.37
N VAL A 71 -1.30 -4.94 5.48
CA VAL A 71 -1.71 -3.74 4.74
C VAL A 71 -2.02 -4.15 3.32
N GLU A 72 -3.23 -3.83 2.87
CA GLU A 72 -3.69 -4.01 1.51
C GLU A 72 -3.97 -2.64 0.89
N TYR A 73 -3.81 -2.52 -0.42
CA TYR A 73 -4.07 -1.29 -1.15
C TYR A 73 -5.21 -1.55 -2.15
N GLU A 74 -6.19 -0.67 -2.13
CA GLU A 74 -7.33 -0.71 -3.02
C GLU A 74 -7.36 0.57 -3.84
N TYR A 75 -7.68 0.44 -5.12
CA TYR A 75 -7.97 1.60 -5.95
C TYR A 75 -9.33 1.41 -6.63
N SER A 76 -10.10 2.49 -6.71
CA SER A 76 -11.38 2.53 -7.40
C SER A 76 -11.40 3.68 -8.39
N ILE A 77 -11.93 3.41 -9.59
CA ILE A 77 -12.17 4.40 -10.63
C ILE A 77 -13.67 4.57 -10.73
N ILE A 78 -14.18 5.71 -10.30
CA ILE A 78 -15.61 6.04 -10.34
C ILE A 78 -15.77 7.38 -11.05
N SER A 79 -16.48 7.39 -12.17
CA SER A 79 -16.82 8.62 -12.91
C SER A 79 -15.62 9.51 -13.26
N GLY A 80 -14.46 8.92 -13.55
CA GLY A 80 -13.23 9.66 -13.89
C GLY A 80 -12.46 10.19 -12.69
N ILE A 81 -12.81 9.75 -11.49
CA ILE A 81 -12.07 9.97 -10.24
C ILE A 81 -11.45 8.63 -9.83
N LEU A 82 -10.14 8.65 -9.62
CA LEU A 82 -9.36 7.55 -9.09
C LEU A 82 -9.17 7.76 -7.59
N THR A 83 -9.85 6.95 -6.79
CA THR A 83 -9.74 6.96 -5.33
C THR A 83 -8.80 5.86 -4.88
N PHE A 84 -7.85 6.20 -4.03
CA PHE A 84 -6.93 5.25 -3.43
C PHE A 84 -7.21 5.08 -1.95
N THR A 85 -7.35 3.83 -1.54
CA THR A 85 -7.70 3.44 -0.18
C THR A 85 -6.70 2.43 0.35
N LYS A 86 -6.17 2.70 1.55
CA LYS A 86 -5.36 1.75 2.29
C LYS A 86 -6.23 0.97 3.25
N ILE A 87 -6.14 -0.35 3.20
CA ILE A 87 -6.88 -1.25 4.06
C ILE A 87 -5.93 -1.88 5.08
N TYR A 88 -6.23 -1.70 6.36
CA TYR A 88 -5.48 -2.27 7.48
C TYR A 88 -6.23 -3.48 8.05
N GLY A 89 -5.63 -4.66 7.92
CA GLY A 89 -6.09 -5.93 8.46
C GLY A 89 -7.53 -6.25 8.10
N ASN A 90 -7.93 -5.95 6.85
CA ASN A 90 -9.28 -6.16 6.33
C ASN A 90 -10.41 -5.50 7.15
N ARG A 91 -10.11 -4.42 7.89
CA ARG A 91 -11.09 -3.73 8.77
C ARG A 91 -11.06 -2.21 8.64
N SER A 92 -9.88 -1.59 8.74
CA SER A 92 -9.79 -0.12 8.60
C SER A 92 -9.53 0.25 7.15
N ARG A 93 -10.48 0.92 6.52
CA ARG A 93 -10.26 1.59 5.23
C ARG A 93 -9.88 3.05 5.51
N LYS A 94 -8.70 3.47 5.05
CA LYS A 94 -8.25 4.86 5.11
C LYS A 94 -7.95 5.34 3.70
N LYS A 95 -8.76 6.27 3.21
CA LYS A 95 -8.53 6.97 1.94
C LYS A 95 -7.20 7.72 2.01
N ILE A 96 -6.31 7.42 1.06
CA ILE A 96 -4.99 8.06 0.96
C ILE A 96 -5.11 9.33 0.13
N THR A 97 -5.63 9.21 -1.09
CA THR A 97 -5.75 10.33 -2.01
C THR A 97 -6.83 10.05 -3.05
N GLU A 98 -7.31 11.12 -3.66
CA GLU A 98 -8.20 11.10 -4.81
C GLU A 98 -7.56 11.90 -5.92
N ILE A 99 -7.61 11.37 -7.14
CA ILE A 99 -7.07 12.02 -8.32
C ILE A 99 -8.16 12.06 -9.38
N ARG A 100 -8.46 13.24 -9.91
CA ARG A 100 -9.25 13.36 -11.13
C ARG A 100 -8.37 12.93 -12.30
N LEU A 101 -8.78 11.92 -13.05
CA LEU A 101 -7.96 11.42 -14.17
C LEU A 101 -7.69 12.50 -15.23
N LYS A 102 -8.57 13.51 -15.34
CA LYS A 102 -8.37 14.69 -16.20
C LYS A 102 -7.16 15.53 -15.81
N ASP A 103 -6.84 15.60 -14.51
CA ASP A 103 -5.75 16.40 -13.95
C ASP A 103 -4.44 15.59 -13.88
N ALA A 104 -4.48 14.30 -14.24
CA ALA A 104 -3.29 13.46 -14.32
C ALA A 104 -2.39 13.93 -15.47
N SER A 105 -1.11 14.13 -15.17
CA SER A 105 -0.12 14.66 -16.12
C SER A 105 0.53 13.59 -16.99
N ALA A 106 0.69 12.38 -16.47
CA ALA A 106 1.22 11.23 -17.21
C ALA A 106 0.68 9.92 -16.62
N ILE A 107 0.34 8.95 -17.46
CA ILE A 107 0.01 7.58 -17.07
C ILE A 107 0.83 6.65 -17.97
N ALA A 108 1.80 5.94 -17.40
CA ALA A 108 2.71 5.15 -18.23
C ALA A 108 3.28 3.92 -17.47
N PRO A 109 3.68 2.85 -18.20
CA PRO A 109 4.19 1.63 -17.59
C PRO A 109 5.59 1.82 -16.98
N LEU A 110 5.77 1.35 -15.76
CA LEU A 110 7.05 1.41 -15.04
C LEU A 110 8.09 0.41 -15.58
N ASP A 111 7.70 -0.51 -16.45
CA ASP A 111 8.57 -1.59 -16.94
C ASP A 111 9.72 -1.09 -17.84
N ASP A 112 9.53 0.07 -18.47
CA ASP A 112 10.55 0.70 -19.30
C ASP A 112 11.55 1.51 -18.46
N ARG A 113 12.84 1.21 -18.60
CA ARG A 113 13.94 1.90 -17.90
C ARG A 113 13.92 3.42 -18.16
N LEU A 114 13.50 3.84 -19.35
CA LEU A 114 13.32 5.26 -19.70
C LEU A 114 12.23 5.91 -18.85
N GLN A 115 11.17 5.18 -18.54
CA GLN A 115 10.04 5.68 -17.79
C GLN A 115 10.32 5.76 -16.29
N LYS A 116 11.10 4.82 -15.75
CA LYS A 116 11.67 4.95 -14.39
C LYS A 116 12.52 6.21 -14.27
N SER A 117 13.43 6.44 -15.22
CA SER A 117 14.26 7.66 -15.21
C SER A 117 13.44 8.93 -15.39
N ARG A 118 12.33 8.91 -16.15
CA ARG A 118 11.40 10.05 -16.25
C ARG A 118 10.70 10.34 -14.93
N LEU A 119 10.28 9.30 -14.21
CA LEU A 119 9.65 9.45 -12.91
C LEU A 119 10.63 10.04 -11.87
N GLU A 120 11.87 9.58 -11.88
CA GLU A 120 12.94 10.12 -11.04
C GLU A 120 13.26 11.58 -11.42
N ALA A 121 13.37 11.89 -12.71
CA ALA A 121 13.61 13.24 -13.21
C ALA A 121 12.44 14.21 -12.96
N TRP A 122 11.21 13.71 -12.86
CA TRP A 122 10.05 14.52 -12.48
C TRP A 122 10.18 15.08 -11.06
N GLY A 123 10.92 14.40 -10.18
CA GLY A 123 11.16 14.83 -8.80
C GLY A 123 9.87 14.83 -7.99
N ALA A 124 9.18 13.69 -7.93
CA ALA A 124 7.98 13.56 -7.12
C ALA A 124 8.33 13.71 -5.62
N GLU A 125 7.71 14.69 -4.97
CA GLU A 125 7.86 14.97 -3.53
C GLU A 125 7.14 13.92 -2.69
N HIS A 126 6.04 13.39 -3.22
CA HIS A 126 5.29 12.30 -2.61
C HIS A 126 5.10 11.15 -3.58
N VAL A 127 5.61 9.98 -3.21
CA VAL A 127 5.48 8.74 -3.97
C VAL A 127 4.64 7.74 -3.18
N PHE A 128 3.47 7.42 -3.70
CA PHE A 128 2.58 6.41 -3.15
C PHE A 128 2.70 5.14 -3.97
N SER A 129 3.12 4.04 -3.35
CA SER A 129 3.20 2.74 -4.02
C SER A 129 2.11 1.79 -3.52
N ALA A 130 1.24 1.39 -4.44
CA ALA A 130 0.23 0.34 -4.32
C ALA A 130 0.53 -0.83 -5.27
N LEU A 131 1.81 -1.05 -5.60
CA LEU A 131 2.25 -2.24 -6.33
C LEU A 131 2.19 -3.46 -5.41
N SER A 132 1.86 -4.64 -5.94
CA SER A 132 1.92 -5.88 -5.17
C SER A 132 3.36 -6.26 -4.86
N SER A 133 4.29 -6.03 -5.78
CA SER A 133 5.72 -6.31 -5.65
C SER A 133 6.53 -5.18 -6.27
N SER A 134 7.77 -5.02 -5.80
CA SER A 134 8.75 -4.10 -6.40
C SER A 134 9.08 -4.43 -7.87
N SER A 135 8.78 -5.65 -8.31
CA SER A 135 9.01 -6.16 -9.67
C SER A 135 7.72 -6.62 -10.36
N ALA A 136 6.57 -6.02 -10.04
CA ALA A 136 5.33 -6.30 -10.74
C ALA A 136 5.44 -5.95 -12.23
N LYS A 137 5.19 -6.92 -13.12
CA LYS A 137 5.27 -6.74 -14.59
C LYS A 137 4.25 -5.72 -15.11
N ASP A 138 3.08 -5.64 -14.49
CA ASP A 138 2.01 -4.72 -14.88
C ASP A 138 2.02 -3.44 -14.03
N ALA A 139 3.20 -3.00 -13.59
CA ALA A 139 3.36 -1.77 -12.83
C ALA A 139 3.18 -0.55 -13.74
N TYR A 140 2.26 0.34 -13.38
CA TYR A 140 2.05 1.65 -14.01
C TYR A 140 2.26 2.74 -12.97
N PHE A 141 2.59 3.94 -13.43
CA PHE A 141 2.61 5.12 -12.58
C PHE A 141 1.70 6.21 -13.14
N ILE A 142 1.16 7.02 -12.22
CA ILE A 142 0.41 8.24 -12.50
C ILE A 142 1.14 9.39 -11.82
N THR A 143 1.51 10.41 -12.58
CA THR A 143 1.98 11.69 -12.01
C THR A 143 0.87 12.71 -12.02
N TYR A 144 0.72 13.45 -10.93
CA TYR A 144 -0.24 14.54 -10.80
C TYR A 144 0.34 15.63 -9.90
N VAL A 145 -0.23 16.83 -9.99
CA VAL A 145 0.06 17.93 -9.08
C VAL A 145 -1.12 18.07 -8.14
N ASN A 146 -0.85 18.08 -6.83
CA ASN A 146 -1.88 18.24 -5.81
C ASN A 146 -2.36 19.71 -5.72
N ASP A 147 -3.46 19.98 -5.02
CA ASP A 147 -4.00 21.33 -4.81
C ASP A 147 -2.98 22.28 -4.13
N LYS A 148 -1.96 21.73 -3.46
CA LYS A 148 -0.84 22.44 -2.84
C LYS A 148 0.34 22.71 -3.78
N ASN A 149 0.19 22.41 -5.07
CA ASN A 149 1.25 22.49 -6.09
C ASN A 149 2.43 21.53 -5.87
N GLU A 150 2.22 20.48 -5.08
CA GLU A 150 3.20 19.42 -4.80
C GLU A 150 3.15 18.36 -5.91
N ARG A 151 4.32 17.91 -6.38
CA ARG A 151 4.42 16.86 -7.40
C ARG A 151 4.25 15.50 -6.75
N CYS A 152 3.20 14.79 -7.11
CA CYS A 152 2.90 13.47 -6.58
C CYS A 152 3.00 12.40 -7.66
N ALA A 153 3.44 11.22 -7.27
CA ALA A 153 3.46 10.04 -8.11
C ALA A 153 2.76 8.87 -7.41
N PHE A 154 1.93 8.15 -8.15
CA PHE A 154 1.24 6.96 -7.67
C PHE A 154 1.61 5.76 -8.52
N LEU A 155 2.15 4.71 -7.91
CA LEU A 155 2.46 3.45 -8.60
C LEU A 155 1.40 2.40 -8.28
N PHE A 156 0.83 1.78 -9.31
CA PHE A 156 -0.25 0.80 -9.17
C PHE A 156 -0.17 -0.25 -10.27
N GLU A 157 -0.73 -1.42 -10.02
CA GLU A 157 -0.89 -2.43 -11.05
C GLU A 157 -2.14 -2.12 -11.85
N ALA A 158 -1.98 -1.83 -13.14
CA ALA A 158 -3.12 -1.47 -13.98
C ALA A 158 -3.60 -2.69 -14.76
N THR A 159 -4.83 -3.11 -14.49
CA THR A 159 -5.54 -4.07 -15.34
C THR A 159 -5.98 -3.43 -16.66
N GLU A 160 -6.24 -4.24 -17.68
CA GLU A 160 -6.75 -3.74 -18.97
C GLU A 160 -8.01 -2.89 -18.83
N LYS A 161 -8.89 -3.21 -17.87
CA LYS A 161 -10.10 -2.43 -17.58
C LYS A 161 -9.76 -1.06 -17.02
N ALA A 162 -8.82 -0.98 -16.07
CA ALA A 162 -8.34 0.29 -15.52
C ALA A 162 -7.72 1.16 -16.62
N LEU A 163 -6.87 0.58 -17.48
CA LEU A 163 -6.24 1.30 -18.59
C LEU A 163 -7.27 1.83 -19.60
N LYS A 164 -8.31 1.06 -19.92
CA LYS A 164 -9.40 1.51 -20.80
C LYS A 164 -10.16 2.70 -20.20
N LEU A 165 -10.44 2.67 -18.90
CA LEU A 165 -11.07 3.80 -18.22
C LEU A 165 -10.14 5.01 -18.16
N CYS A 166 -8.86 4.83 -17.89
CA CYS A 166 -7.88 5.90 -17.95
C CYS A 166 -7.86 6.54 -19.35
N LYS A 167 -7.89 5.74 -20.42
CA LYS A 167 -7.88 6.22 -21.80
C LYS A 167 -9.15 6.97 -22.15
N TYR A 168 -10.28 6.52 -21.62
CA TYR A 168 -11.56 7.18 -21.82
C TYR A 168 -11.60 8.57 -21.19
N TYR A 169 -11.11 8.72 -19.96
CA TYR A 169 -11.16 9.99 -19.23
C TYR A 169 -9.99 10.93 -19.55
N ASN A 170 -8.85 10.41 -19.99
CA ASN A 170 -7.67 11.20 -20.34
C ASN A 170 -6.90 10.57 -21.52
N PRO A 171 -7.42 10.72 -22.76
CA PRO A 171 -6.88 10.05 -23.95
C PRO A 171 -5.50 10.56 -24.38
N SER A 172 -5.11 11.77 -23.98
CA SER A 172 -3.86 12.44 -24.40
C SER A 172 -2.62 11.98 -23.64
N THR A 173 -2.77 11.18 -22.59
CA THR A 173 -1.77 11.08 -21.50
C THR A 173 -1.22 9.66 -21.31
N ILE A 174 -1.74 8.67 -22.05
CA ILE A 174 -1.35 7.27 -21.91
C ILE A 174 -0.33 6.87 -22.96
N ILE A 175 0.87 6.47 -22.52
CA ILE A 175 1.88 5.85 -23.36
C ILE A 175 1.81 4.33 -23.13
N THR A 176 0.94 3.64 -23.86
CA THR A 176 0.80 2.18 -23.75
C THR A 176 1.96 1.45 -24.43
N THR A 177 2.57 0.49 -23.72
CA THR A 177 3.00 -0.77 -24.35
C THR A 177 2.26 -1.88 -23.62
N VAL A 178 1.16 -2.35 -24.18
CA VAL A 178 0.53 -3.60 -23.73
C VAL A 178 1.14 -4.70 -24.59
N SER A 179 2.15 -5.40 -24.05
CA SER A 179 2.56 -6.68 -24.64
C SER A 179 1.87 -7.79 -23.89
N ARG A 180 1.07 -8.51 -24.66
CA ARG A 180 0.29 -9.72 -24.39
C ARG A 180 1.03 -10.81 -23.62
#